data_AF-A0A2J8LJI4-F1
#
_entry.id   AF-A0A2J8LJI4-F1
#
_cell.length_a   1.000
_cell.length_b   1.000
_cell.length_c   1.000
_cell.angle_alpha   90.00
_cell.angle_beta   90.00
_cell.angle_gamma   90.00
#
_symmetry.space_group_name_H-M   'P 1'
#
loop_
_entity.id
_entity.type
_entity.pdbx_description
1 polymer ?
#
loop_
_entity_poly.entity_id
_entity_poly.type
_entity_poly.pdbx_seq_one_letter_code
_entity_poly.pdbx_strand_id
1 'polypeptide(L)'
;MAPVHLPLSCYQMPKEEFPPSPECWRQHPSKPNSVPYCYFKKPEIYTHWHNLYDQREEREAEKMLRKMRDDCRYIKEVHQTHIKMFHLPMSKLTIKSEMRSRPLEPTQDPLKWQRLRELTKSLESPREDEQFYAAQALGCLRISDKFVMEALQQVAQTGPEKVKYEAYRTLAILGCLNKHVIRALIKQLKEKNEGQRMETLTGLRMALNSWAAVSKDKRTQVGDEGKLVPVLQTLIKKSSSEASLEAALCLGFLRPCSNMVQEFLLQCLCQGLKTQRMKALRMLVKVMHVHSAPVIRAILDQLCSSSVLEDRFEATQMLKTIGLEQIQAQGLEELTFNLLRRKTHNEPFLAVRQAVAQTVEELKLKPTMMNLVEANKRRK
;
A
#
# COMPACT_ATOMS: atom_id res chain seq x y z
N MET A 1 -2.19 72.75 13.98
CA MET A 1 -1.21 71.65 13.86
C MET A 1 -1.66 70.54 14.79
N ALA A 2 -2.28 69.50 14.23
CA ALA A 2 -2.75 68.34 15.00
C ALA A 2 -1.60 67.32 15.11
N PRO A 3 -1.35 66.76 16.31
CA PRO A 3 -0.28 65.78 16.50
C PRO A 3 -0.69 64.44 15.86
N VAL A 4 0.21 63.88 15.06
CA VAL A 4 0.11 62.57 14.44
C VAL A 4 0.28 61.50 15.53
N HIS A 5 -0.79 60.77 15.83
CA HIS A 5 -0.73 59.55 16.63
C HIS A 5 -0.62 58.34 15.70
N LEU A 6 0.55 57.71 15.66
CA LEU A 6 0.72 56.32 15.23
C LEU A 6 0.26 55.40 16.37
N PRO A 7 -0.49 54.33 16.08
CA PRO A 7 -0.54 53.17 16.96
C PRO A 7 0.16 51.98 16.31
N LEU A 8 1.31 51.63 16.86
CA LEU A 8 1.83 50.26 16.88
C LEU A 8 0.96 49.41 17.82
N SER A 9 0.49 48.25 17.37
CA SER A 9 0.42 47.02 18.19
C SER A 9 -0.18 45.85 17.40
N CYS A 10 0.66 44.85 17.14
CA CYS A 10 0.37 43.61 16.41
C CYS A 10 -0.32 42.54 17.30
N TYR A 11 -1.12 42.96 18.28
CA TYR A 11 -1.85 42.06 19.18
C TYR A 11 -3.34 42.39 19.17
N GLN A 12 -4.02 42.01 18.10
CA GLN A 12 -5.45 41.69 18.15
C GLN A 12 -5.58 40.18 17.95
N MET A 13 -6.24 39.51 18.89
CA MET A 13 -6.55 38.08 18.82
C MET A 13 -7.20 37.77 17.46
N PRO A 14 -6.79 36.70 16.75
CA PRO A 14 -7.50 36.28 15.54
C PRO A 14 -8.92 35.90 15.94
N LYS A 15 -9.91 36.58 15.35
CA LYS A 15 -11.30 36.13 15.39
C LYS A 15 -11.33 34.72 14.79
N GLU A 16 -11.88 33.75 15.52
CA GLU A 16 -12.20 32.43 14.97
C GLU A 16 -13.22 32.62 13.84
N GLU A 17 -12.73 32.76 12.61
CA GLU A 17 -13.55 32.60 11.42
C GLU A 17 -13.77 31.09 11.22
N PHE A 18 -14.84 30.58 11.82
CA PHE A 18 -15.40 29.31 11.38
C PHE A 18 -15.66 29.37 9.87
N PRO A 19 -15.40 28.29 9.12
CA PRO A 19 -15.73 28.27 7.70
C PRO A 19 -17.23 28.55 7.53
N PRO A 20 -17.63 29.34 6.52
CA PRO A 20 -19.03 29.68 6.29
C PRO A 20 -19.87 28.43 6.02
N SER A 21 -21.17 28.51 6.36
CA SER A 21 -22.16 27.44 6.19
C SER A 21 -22.00 26.75 4.82
N PRO A 22 -22.11 25.41 4.72
CA PRO A 22 -22.04 24.66 3.47
C PRO A 22 -23.01 25.14 2.38
N GLU A 23 -24.01 25.94 2.73
CA GLU A 23 -24.96 26.60 1.80
C GLU A 23 -24.28 27.66 0.93
N CYS A 24 -23.27 28.36 1.45
CA CYS A 24 -22.52 29.40 0.74
C CYS A 24 -21.67 28.82 -0.41
N TRP A 25 -21.33 27.53 -0.35
CA TRP A 25 -20.53 26.82 -1.35
C TRP A 25 -21.39 26.19 -2.46
N ARG A 26 -22.71 26.17 -2.28
CA ARG A 26 -23.65 25.48 -3.19
C ARG A 26 -24.22 26.36 -4.29
N GLN A 27 -23.98 27.67 -4.25
CA GLN A 27 -24.46 28.59 -5.28
C GLN A 27 -23.32 28.93 -6.24
N HIS A 28 -23.35 28.34 -7.43
CA HIS A 28 -22.45 28.77 -8.51
C HIS A 28 -22.93 30.16 -9.00
N PRO A 29 -22.08 31.20 -9.06
CA PRO A 29 -22.51 32.58 -9.34
C PRO A 29 -23.23 32.76 -10.69
N SER A 30 -23.04 31.83 -11.62
CA SER A 30 -23.66 31.87 -12.94
C SER A 30 -25.00 31.12 -13.06
N LYS A 31 -25.44 30.36 -12.04
CA LYS A 31 -26.70 29.58 -12.07
C LYS A 31 -27.34 29.45 -10.68
N PRO A 32 -28.07 30.48 -10.21
CA PRO A 32 -28.63 30.50 -8.85
C PRO A 32 -29.78 29.50 -8.60
N ASN A 33 -30.41 28.96 -9.66
CA ASN A 33 -31.63 28.14 -9.55
C ASN A 33 -31.51 26.71 -10.11
N SER A 34 -30.31 26.22 -10.42
CA SER A 34 -30.17 24.83 -10.86
C SER A 34 -30.17 23.88 -9.67
N VAL A 35 -31.23 23.10 -9.50
CA VAL A 35 -31.24 21.95 -8.58
C VAL A 35 -30.21 20.94 -9.11
N PRO A 36 -29.25 20.46 -8.29
CA PRO A 36 -28.28 19.48 -8.75
C PRO A 36 -28.99 18.20 -9.16
N TYR A 37 -28.84 17.81 -10.42
CA TYR A 37 -29.27 16.51 -10.93
C TYR A 37 -28.40 15.42 -10.31
N CYS A 38 -28.80 14.92 -9.15
CA CYS A 38 -28.16 13.80 -8.45
C CYS A 38 -29.07 12.57 -8.52
N TYR A 39 -29.08 11.87 -9.65
CA TYR A 39 -29.44 10.45 -9.69
C TYR A 39 -28.68 9.77 -10.84
N PHE A 40 -27.55 9.14 -10.51
CA PHE A 40 -27.05 8.04 -11.33
C PHE A 40 -28.03 6.87 -11.17
N LYS A 41 -28.78 6.55 -12.24
CA LYS A 41 -29.62 5.35 -12.34
C LYS A 41 -28.73 4.11 -12.53
N LYS A 42 -28.07 3.71 -11.45
CA LYS A 42 -27.52 2.39 -11.08
C LYS A 42 -26.48 2.68 -9.98
N PRO A 43 -26.57 2.07 -8.80
CA PRO A 43 -25.48 2.13 -7.86
C PRO A 43 -24.34 1.31 -8.46
N GLU A 44 -23.35 2.00 -9.04
CA GLU A 44 -22.03 1.43 -9.22
C GLU A 44 -21.54 1.02 -7.84
N ILE A 45 -21.54 -0.28 -7.60
CA ILE A 45 -21.09 -0.89 -6.36
C ILE A 45 -19.68 -0.35 -6.09
N TYR A 46 -19.54 0.30 -4.93
CA TYR A 46 -18.36 1.03 -4.48
C TYR A 46 -17.22 0.06 -4.09
N THR A 47 -16.78 -0.78 -5.03
CA THR A 47 -15.68 -1.75 -4.85
C THR A 47 -14.30 -1.14 -5.11
N HIS A 48 -14.22 0.16 -5.39
CA HIS A 48 -13.08 0.75 -6.07
C HIS A 48 -12.07 1.53 -5.19
N TRP A 49 -12.20 1.63 -3.86
CA TRP A 49 -11.26 2.49 -3.11
C TRP A 49 -9.83 1.97 -3.03
N HIS A 50 -9.63 0.67 -2.84
CA HIS A 50 -8.27 0.12 -2.72
C HIS A 50 -7.50 0.13 -4.05
N ASN A 51 -8.20 -0.11 -5.18
CA ASN A 51 -7.59 -0.06 -6.51
C ASN A 51 -7.49 1.39 -7.05
N LEU A 52 -8.34 2.32 -6.60
CA LEU A 52 -8.24 3.74 -6.98
C LEU A 52 -7.01 4.41 -6.37
N TYR A 53 -6.63 4.08 -5.14
CA TYR A 53 -5.47 4.71 -4.50
C TYR A 53 -4.18 4.36 -5.26
N ASP A 54 -3.93 3.07 -5.51
CA ASP A 54 -2.76 2.63 -6.27
C ASP A 54 -2.75 3.20 -7.71
N GLN A 55 -3.89 3.21 -8.42
CA GLN A 55 -3.98 3.73 -9.80
C GLN A 55 -4.01 5.27 -9.88
N ARG A 56 -4.44 5.97 -8.83
CA ARG A 56 -4.40 7.44 -8.76
C ARG A 56 -2.99 7.89 -8.46
N GLU A 57 -2.31 7.28 -7.49
CA GLU A 57 -0.91 7.56 -7.20
C GLU A 57 -0.03 7.30 -8.41
N GLU A 58 -0.24 6.19 -9.13
CA GLU A 58 0.50 5.88 -10.37
C GLU A 58 0.25 6.94 -11.46
N ARG A 59 -1.02 7.36 -11.66
CA ARG A 59 -1.38 8.42 -12.64
C ARG A 59 -0.83 9.79 -12.24
N GLU A 60 -0.85 10.14 -10.97
CA GLU A 60 -0.32 11.41 -10.47
C GLU A 60 1.20 11.45 -10.52
N ALA A 61 1.86 10.34 -10.18
CA ALA A 61 3.30 10.17 -10.30
C ALA A 61 3.75 10.17 -11.77
N GLU A 62 3.03 9.52 -12.68
CA GLU A 62 3.29 9.59 -14.12
C GLU A 62 3.12 11.01 -14.67
N LYS A 63 2.07 11.73 -14.25
CA LYS A 63 1.88 13.14 -14.61
C LYS A 63 3.04 14.01 -14.11
N MET A 64 3.51 13.79 -12.88
CA MET A 64 4.67 14.49 -12.34
C MET A 64 5.94 14.15 -13.14
N LEU A 65 6.18 12.88 -13.45
CA LEU A 65 7.35 12.45 -14.23
C LEU A 65 7.31 12.95 -15.68
N ARG A 66 6.13 13.03 -16.30
CA ARG A 66 5.97 13.63 -17.63
C ARG A 66 6.29 15.13 -17.60
N LYS A 67 5.71 15.88 -16.65
CA LYS A 67 6.06 17.29 -16.43
C LYS A 67 7.58 17.48 -16.26
N MET A 68 8.23 16.60 -15.49
CA MET A 68 9.69 16.63 -15.32
C MET A 68 10.47 16.32 -16.61
N ARG A 69 10.03 15.37 -17.44
CA ARG A 69 10.67 15.11 -18.75
C ARG A 69 10.50 16.26 -19.71
N ASP A 70 9.35 16.94 -19.66
CA ASP A 70 9.04 18.07 -20.51
C ASP A 70 9.87 19.30 -20.08
N ASP A 71 9.98 19.56 -18.78
CA ASP A 71 10.89 20.56 -18.21
C ASP A 71 12.37 20.24 -18.55
N CYS A 72 12.80 18.97 -18.46
CA CYS A 72 14.16 18.56 -18.84
C CYS A 72 14.45 18.66 -20.34
N ARG A 73 13.44 18.57 -21.22
CA ARG A 73 13.63 18.76 -22.67
C ARG A 73 13.88 20.23 -23.02
N TYR A 74 13.34 21.16 -22.23
CA TYR A 74 13.61 22.60 -22.36
C TYR A 74 15.00 22.99 -21.79
N ILE A 75 15.56 22.18 -20.88
CA ILE A 75 16.85 22.43 -20.19
C ILE A 75 18.08 22.00 -21.03
N LYS A 76 17.89 21.49 -22.26
CA LYS A 76 19.04 21.25 -23.15
C LYS A 76 19.69 22.53 -23.72
N GLU A 77 19.10 23.71 -23.51
CA GLU A 77 19.62 24.97 -24.06
C GLU A 77 20.17 25.98 -23.04
N VAL A 78 20.10 25.75 -21.73
CA VAL A 78 20.66 26.72 -20.77
C VAL A 78 21.40 26.01 -19.64
N HIS A 79 22.71 26.22 -19.61
CA HIS A 79 23.57 25.81 -18.52
C HIS A 79 23.12 26.45 -17.19
N GLN A 80 23.19 25.65 -16.13
CA GLN A 80 23.26 26.09 -14.73
C GLN A 80 22.09 26.96 -14.23
N THR A 81 20.94 26.36 -13.96
CA THR A 81 20.05 26.87 -12.89
C THR A 81 19.16 25.76 -12.32
N HIS A 82 19.37 25.47 -11.03
CA HIS A 82 18.42 24.95 -10.06
C HIS A 82 17.44 23.86 -10.53
N ILE A 83 17.89 22.60 -10.50
CA ILE A 83 16.98 21.46 -10.33
C ILE A 83 16.18 21.73 -9.03
N LYS A 84 14.90 22.08 -9.14
CA LYS A 84 13.99 22.15 -7.99
C LYS A 84 13.96 20.77 -7.35
N MET A 85 14.76 20.57 -6.30
CA MET A 85 14.83 19.30 -5.58
C MET A 85 13.52 19.12 -4.81
N PHE A 86 12.76 18.09 -5.15
CA PHE A 86 11.54 17.76 -4.43
C PHE A 86 11.91 17.04 -3.13
N HIS A 87 11.65 17.71 -2.01
CA HIS A 87 11.85 17.16 -0.68
C HIS A 87 10.60 16.39 -0.24
N LEU A 88 10.67 15.06 -0.31
CA LEU A 88 9.77 14.20 0.47
C LEU A 88 10.56 13.70 1.69
N PRO A 89 10.11 13.96 2.93
CA PRO A 89 10.83 13.51 4.11
C PRO A 89 10.80 11.97 4.21
N MET A 90 11.94 11.39 4.58
CA MET A 90 12.13 9.93 4.73
C MET A 90 11.07 9.29 5.63
N SER A 91 10.58 10.02 6.63
CA SER A 91 9.51 9.57 7.54
C SER A 91 8.21 9.16 6.84
N LYS A 92 7.93 9.70 5.65
CA LYS A 92 6.76 9.31 4.84
C LYS A 92 6.97 8.02 4.03
N LEU A 93 8.22 7.65 3.76
CA LEU A 93 8.58 6.44 2.99
C LEU A 93 8.91 5.26 3.90
N THR A 94 9.42 5.52 5.09
CA THR A 94 9.53 4.53 6.16
C THR A 94 8.18 4.43 6.86
N ILE A 95 7.23 3.70 6.28
CA ILE A 95 6.01 3.31 7.00
C ILE A 95 6.47 2.55 8.25
N LYS A 96 6.37 3.19 9.43
CA LYS A 96 6.52 2.49 10.69
C LYS A 96 5.51 1.36 10.67
N SER A 97 5.98 0.13 10.83
CA SER A 97 5.12 -1.02 11.10
C SER A 97 4.54 -0.85 12.52
N GLU A 98 3.64 0.11 12.72
CA GLU A 98 2.68 0.05 13.82
C GLU A 98 1.67 -1.05 13.47
N MET A 99 2.18 -2.28 13.42
CA MET A 99 1.48 -3.49 13.00
C MET A 99 0.89 -4.21 14.21
N ARG A 100 0.77 -3.51 15.33
CA ARG A 100 0.07 -3.97 16.51
C ARG A 100 -1.16 -3.10 16.65
N SER A 101 -2.34 -3.70 16.52
CA SER A 101 -3.56 -3.18 17.11
C SER A 101 -3.29 -3.08 18.62
N ARG A 102 -2.78 -1.94 19.06
CA ARG A 102 -2.74 -1.64 20.49
C ARG A 102 -4.20 -1.45 20.89
N PRO A 103 -4.68 -2.08 21.97
CA PRO A 103 -5.98 -1.74 22.53
C PRO A 103 -6.04 -0.22 22.67
N LEU A 104 -7.09 0.40 22.12
CA LEU A 104 -7.26 1.82 22.30
C LEU A 104 -7.67 2.04 23.75
N GLU A 105 -6.86 2.80 24.48
CA GLU A 105 -7.26 3.27 25.80
C GLU A 105 -8.37 4.32 25.60
N PRO A 106 -9.56 4.15 26.23
CA PRO A 106 -10.68 5.07 26.08
C PRO A 106 -10.34 6.53 26.35
N THR A 107 -9.30 6.77 27.14
CA THR A 107 -8.81 8.08 27.57
C THR A 107 -7.82 8.74 26.61
N GLN A 108 -7.18 7.99 25.70
CA GLN A 108 -6.18 8.56 24.77
C GLN A 108 -6.81 9.25 23.56
N ASP A 109 -7.95 8.75 23.07
CA ASP A 109 -8.64 9.32 21.91
C ASP A 109 -10.17 9.13 21.99
N PRO A 110 -10.86 10.03 22.71
CA PRO A 110 -12.30 9.91 22.95
C PRO A 110 -13.14 9.89 21.66
N LEU A 111 -12.73 10.62 20.63
CA LEU A 111 -13.46 10.72 19.36
C LEU A 111 -13.36 9.43 18.55
N LYS A 112 -12.17 8.82 18.46
CA LYS A 112 -12.03 7.49 17.83
C LYS A 112 -12.86 6.45 18.58
N TRP A 113 -12.87 6.54 19.91
CA TRP A 113 -13.62 5.60 20.74
C TRP A 113 -15.13 5.74 20.58
N GLN A 114 -15.63 6.96 20.53
CA GLN A 114 -17.02 7.25 20.20
C GLN A 114 -17.37 6.70 18.81
N ARG A 115 -16.53 6.95 17.81
CA ARG A 115 -16.78 6.46 16.45
C ARG A 115 -16.86 4.94 16.37
N LEU A 116 -16.00 4.23 17.10
CA LEU A 116 -16.07 2.76 17.17
C LEU A 116 -17.35 2.26 17.82
N ARG A 117 -17.82 2.90 18.90
CA ARG A 117 -19.10 2.56 19.52
C ARG A 117 -20.27 2.80 18.58
N GLU A 118 -20.28 3.92 17.87
CA GLU A 118 -21.31 4.23 16.87
C GLU A 118 -21.34 3.18 15.75
N LEU A 119 -20.19 2.88 15.15
CA LEU A 119 -20.09 1.87 14.10
C LEU A 119 -20.51 0.49 14.60
N THR A 120 -20.13 0.12 15.82
CA THR A 120 -20.53 -1.16 16.41
C THR A 120 -22.03 -1.22 16.65
N LYS A 121 -22.66 -0.12 17.10
CA LYS A 121 -24.13 -0.03 17.21
C LYS A 121 -24.82 -0.11 15.84
N SER A 122 -24.22 0.48 14.80
CA SER A 122 -24.76 0.41 13.43
C SER A 122 -24.81 -1.01 12.86
N LEU A 123 -24.05 -1.96 13.42
CA LEU A 123 -24.19 -3.39 13.08
C LEU A 123 -25.56 -3.98 13.46
N GLU A 124 -26.26 -3.36 14.42
CA GLU A 124 -27.60 -3.75 14.86
C GLU A 124 -28.72 -2.97 14.14
N SER A 125 -28.37 -2.11 13.18
CA SER A 125 -29.35 -1.32 12.42
C SER A 125 -30.37 -2.22 11.71
N PRO A 126 -31.66 -1.83 11.60
CA PRO A 126 -32.62 -2.57 10.80
C PRO A 126 -32.32 -2.55 9.29
N ARG A 127 -31.40 -1.70 8.82
CA ARG A 127 -31.07 -1.54 7.40
C ARG A 127 -29.80 -2.30 7.04
N GLU A 128 -29.93 -3.26 6.13
CA GLU A 128 -28.82 -4.11 5.66
C GLU A 128 -27.60 -3.29 5.18
N ASP A 129 -27.81 -2.21 4.44
CA ASP A 129 -26.71 -1.39 3.92
C ASP A 129 -25.94 -0.65 5.02
N GLU A 130 -26.60 -0.27 6.12
CA GLU A 130 -25.93 0.35 7.26
C GLU A 130 -25.08 -0.66 8.02
N GLN A 131 -25.59 -1.88 8.20
CA GLN A 131 -24.83 -2.99 8.80
C GLN A 131 -23.60 -3.32 7.94
N PHE A 132 -23.78 -3.42 6.62
CA PHE A 132 -22.70 -3.70 5.68
C PHE A 132 -21.62 -2.61 5.72
N TYR A 133 -22.03 -1.34 5.66
CA TYR A 133 -21.11 -0.21 5.75
C TYR A 133 -20.36 -0.20 7.08
N ALA A 134 -21.05 -0.48 8.19
CA ALA A 134 -20.45 -0.55 9.52
C ALA A 134 -19.38 -1.64 9.59
N ALA A 135 -19.69 -2.86 9.11
CA ALA A 135 -18.74 -3.98 9.08
C ALA A 135 -17.50 -3.65 8.24
N GLN A 136 -17.69 -3.03 7.08
CA GLN A 136 -16.58 -2.59 6.21
C GLN A 136 -15.73 -1.51 6.89
N ALA A 137 -16.36 -0.48 7.45
CA ALA A 137 -15.68 0.62 8.12
C ALA A 137 -14.83 0.14 9.30
N LEU A 138 -15.35 -0.80 10.11
CA LEU A 138 -14.60 -1.44 11.19
C LEU A 138 -13.35 -2.18 10.68
N GLY A 139 -13.45 -2.86 9.54
CA GLY A 139 -12.30 -3.50 8.89
C GLY A 139 -11.23 -2.51 8.42
N CYS A 140 -11.64 -1.36 7.89
CA CYS A 140 -10.74 -0.28 7.48
C CYS A 140 -10.02 0.36 8.68
N LEU A 141 -10.69 0.45 9.83
CA LEU A 141 -10.11 1.01 11.05
C LEU A 141 -9.06 0.08 11.69
N ARG A 142 -9.10 -1.22 11.40
CA ARG A 142 -8.11 -2.24 11.87
C ARG A 142 -7.95 -2.30 13.40
N ILE A 143 -9.04 -2.08 14.12
CA ILE A 143 -9.07 -2.11 15.59
C ILE A 143 -9.81 -3.37 16.03
N SER A 144 -9.10 -4.24 16.75
CA SER A 144 -9.54 -5.60 17.11
C SER A 144 -10.00 -5.71 18.56
N ASP A 145 -10.63 -4.67 19.10
CA ASP A 145 -11.11 -4.67 20.48
C ASP A 145 -12.21 -5.69 20.71
N LYS A 146 -12.25 -6.24 21.93
CA LYS A 146 -13.10 -7.39 22.26
C LYS A 146 -14.57 -7.19 21.88
N PHE A 147 -15.16 -6.04 22.22
CA PHE A 147 -16.57 -5.75 21.92
C PHE A 147 -16.83 -5.63 20.40
N VAL A 148 -15.88 -5.12 19.62
CA VAL A 148 -15.96 -5.06 18.16
C VAL A 148 -15.95 -6.46 17.58
N MET A 149 -15.04 -7.31 18.05
CA MET A 149 -14.92 -8.70 17.61
C MET A 149 -16.19 -9.51 17.93
N GLU A 150 -16.76 -9.34 19.12
CA GLU A 150 -18.00 -10.00 19.54
C GLU A 150 -19.20 -9.55 18.69
N ALA A 151 -19.36 -8.25 18.45
CA ALA A 151 -20.44 -7.73 17.62
C ALA A 151 -20.35 -8.22 16.17
N LEU A 152 -19.15 -8.21 15.58
CA LEU A 152 -18.90 -8.75 14.24
C LEU A 152 -19.17 -10.26 14.17
N GLN A 153 -18.80 -11.02 15.21
CA GLN A 153 -19.07 -12.45 15.27
C GLN A 153 -20.57 -12.75 15.35
N GLN A 154 -21.33 -11.95 16.09
CA GLN A 154 -22.78 -12.08 16.16
C GLN A 154 -23.41 -11.84 14.79
N VAL A 155 -23.08 -10.72 14.14
CA VAL A 155 -23.62 -10.39 12.82
C VAL A 155 -23.18 -11.38 11.73
N ALA A 156 -21.97 -11.93 11.81
CA ALA A 156 -21.52 -12.98 10.90
C ALA A 156 -22.35 -14.29 11.00
N GLN A 157 -23.05 -14.50 12.12
CA GLN A 157 -23.92 -15.66 12.33
C GLN A 157 -25.38 -15.37 12.01
N THR A 158 -25.90 -14.21 12.40
CA THR A 158 -27.35 -13.91 12.36
C THR A 158 -27.74 -12.97 11.21
N GLY A 159 -26.80 -12.18 10.68
CA GLY A 159 -27.09 -11.15 9.69
C GLY A 159 -27.58 -11.68 8.33
N PRO A 160 -28.05 -10.79 7.44
CA PRO A 160 -28.35 -11.15 6.06
C PRO A 160 -27.06 -11.52 5.30
N GLU A 161 -27.20 -12.26 4.20
CA GLU A 161 -26.05 -12.92 3.55
C GLU A 161 -24.95 -11.91 3.14
N LYS A 162 -25.31 -10.76 2.55
CA LYS A 162 -24.35 -9.70 2.17
C LYS A 162 -23.52 -9.22 3.36
N VAL A 163 -24.17 -9.02 4.51
CA VAL A 163 -23.53 -8.54 5.75
C VAL A 163 -22.68 -9.65 6.36
N LYS A 164 -23.13 -10.91 6.30
CA LYS A 164 -22.32 -12.06 6.72
C LYS A 164 -21.01 -12.14 5.95
N TYR A 165 -21.05 -11.96 4.62
CA TYR A 165 -19.85 -11.98 3.78
C TYR A 165 -18.82 -10.97 4.27
N GLU A 166 -19.24 -9.71 4.44
CA GLU A 166 -18.36 -8.64 4.88
C GLU A 166 -17.92 -8.82 6.34
N ALA A 167 -18.80 -9.27 7.23
CA ALA A 167 -18.46 -9.53 8.63
C ALA A 167 -17.37 -10.61 8.76
N TYR A 168 -17.46 -11.72 8.03
CA TYR A 168 -16.39 -12.74 8.02
C TYR A 168 -15.08 -12.21 7.44
N ARG A 169 -15.14 -11.40 6.39
CA ARG A 169 -13.96 -10.77 5.79
C ARG A 169 -13.31 -9.78 6.76
N THR A 170 -14.10 -8.93 7.42
CA THR A 170 -13.63 -7.99 8.45
C THR A 170 -13.03 -8.73 9.64
N LEU A 171 -13.68 -9.78 10.15
CA LEU A 171 -13.12 -10.61 11.22
C LEU A 171 -11.73 -11.15 10.85
N ALA A 172 -11.54 -11.62 9.63
CA ALA A 172 -10.24 -12.07 9.15
C ALA A 172 -9.22 -10.92 9.13
N ILE A 173 -9.56 -9.76 8.56
CA ILE A 173 -8.69 -8.56 8.52
C ILE A 173 -8.25 -8.13 9.93
N LEU A 174 -9.14 -8.26 10.92
CA LEU A 174 -8.86 -7.97 12.33
C LEU A 174 -8.07 -9.09 13.05
N GLY A 175 -7.67 -10.14 12.35
CA GLY A 175 -6.80 -11.21 12.85
C GLY A 175 -7.52 -12.49 13.31
N CYS A 176 -8.85 -12.59 13.15
CA CYS A 176 -9.59 -13.80 13.48
C CYS A 176 -9.54 -14.81 12.33
N LEU A 177 -8.52 -15.66 12.34
CA LEU A 177 -8.29 -16.72 11.34
C LEU A 177 -8.70 -18.11 11.84
N ASN A 178 -9.75 -18.19 12.65
CA ASN A 178 -10.22 -19.47 13.20
C ASN A 178 -10.92 -20.33 12.14
N LYS A 179 -11.18 -21.60 12.48
CA LYS A 179 -11.77 -22.59 11.57
C LYS A 179 -13.12 -22.17 10.98
N HIS A 180 -13.96 -21.46 11.74
CA HIS A 180 -15.27 -21.03 11.28
C HIS A 180 -15.16 -19.91 10.24
N VAL A 181 -14.34 -18.89 10.53
CA VAL A 181 -14.08 -17.77 9.61
C VAL A 181 -13.47 -18.29 8.31
N ILE A 182 -12.42 -19.12 8.39
CA ILE A 182 -11.77 -19.63 7.18
C ILE A 182 -12.71 -20.51 6.34
N ARG A 183 -13.57 -21.33 6.96
CA ARG A 183 -14.60 -22.08 6.21
C ARG A 183 -15.58 -21.18 5.49
N ALA A 184 -16.01 -20.09 6.14
CA ALA A 184 -16.86 -19.11 5.51
C ALA A 184 -16.15 -18.49 4.31
N LEU A 185 -14.90 -18.02 4.47
CA LEU A 185 -14.10 -17.46 3.37
C LEU A 185 -13.90 -18.47 2.21
N ILE A 186 -13.63 -19.75 2.51
CA ILE A 186 -13.54 -20.81 1.50
C ILE A 186 -14.84 -20.94 0.69
N LYS A 187 -16.01 -20.83 1.33
CA LYS A 187 -17.31 -20.84 0.64
C LYS A 187 -17.37 -19.67 -0.35
N GLN A 188 -17.07 -18.44 0.10
CA GLN A 188 -17.07 -17.24 -0.76
C GLN A 188 -16.09 -17.36 -1.93
N LEU A 189 -14.90 -17.94 -1.71
CA LEU A 189 -13.89 -18.14 -2.75
C LEU A 189 -14.34 -19.10 -3.86
N LYS A 190 -15.21 -20.07 -3.53
CA LYS A 190 -15.73 -21.06 -4.48
C LYS A 190 -16.94 -20.56 -5.28
N GLU A 191 -17.52 -19.43 -4.90
CA GLU A 191 -18.68 -18.88 -5.58
C GLU A 191 -18.31 -18.31 -6.96
N LYS A 192 -19.31 -18.21 -7.83
CA LYS A 192 -19.12 -17.78 -9.24
C LYS A 192 -18.88 -16.28 -9.38
N ASN A 193 -19.19 -15.47 -8.36
CA ASN A 193 -19.04 -14.03 -8.42
C ASN A 193 -17.56 -13.62 -8.34
N GLU A 194 -17.00 -13.19 -9.47
CA GLU A 194 -15.58 -12.77 -9.58
C GLU A 194 -15.25 -11.57 -8.68
N GLY A 195 -16.13 -10.57 -8.61
CA GLY A 195 -15.90 -9.36 -7.81
C GLY A 195 -15.80 -9.69 -6.33
N GLN A 196 -16.77 -10.46 -5.83
CA GLN A 196 -16.79 -10.92 -4.45
C GLN A 196 -15.60 -11.83 -4.12
N ARG A 197 -15.23 -12.73 -5.05
CA ARG A 197 -14.04 -13.57 -4.89
C ARG A 197 -12.77 -12.73 -4.73
N MET A 198 -12.62 -11.68 -5.54
CA MET A 198 -11.49 -10.76 -5.49
C MET A 198 -11.44 -9.99 -4.16
N GLU A 199 -12.58 -9.54 -3.66
CA GLU A 199 -12.70 -8.89 -2.35
C GLU A 199 -12.31 -9.83 -1.20
N THR A 200 -12.80 -11.07 -1.23
CA THR A 200 -12.43 -12.11 -0.26
C THR A 200 -10.94 -12.41 -0.31
N LEU A 201 -10.35 -12.57 -1.49
CA LEU A 201 -8.90 -12.80 -1.66
C LEU A 201 -8.08 -11.63 -1.11
N THR A 202 -8.49 -10.39 -1.42
CA THR A 202 -7.80 -9.19 -0.95
C THR A 202 -7.88 -9.08 0.57
N GLY A 203 -9.06 -9.32 1.16
CA GLY A 203 -9.26 -9.35 2.61
C GLY A 203 -8.42 -10.43 3.29
N LEU A 204 -8.42 -11.64 2.73
CA LEU A 204 -7.61 -12.76 3.21
C LEU A 204 -6.10 -12.46 3.11
N ARG A 205 -5.64 -11.86 2.01
CA ARG A 205 -4.24 -11.45 1.87
C ARG A 205 -3.83 -10.47 2.96
N MET A 206 -4.66 -9.45 3.23
CA MET A 206 -4.39 -8.48 4.30
C MET A 206 -4.29 -9.16 5.67
N ALA A 207 -5.24 -10.06 5.97
CA ALA A 207 -5.24 -10.83 7.20
C ALA A 207 -3.99 -11.69 7.35
N LEU A 208 -3.61 -12.42 6.30
CA LEU A 208 -2.45 -13.30 6.28
C LEU A 208 -1.14 -12.51 6.35
N ASN A 209 -1.06 -11.33 5.74
CA ASN A 209 0.10 -10.46 5.87
C ASN A 209 0.29 -9.99 7.33
N SER A 210 -0.78 -9.55 7.99
CA SER A 210 -0.76 -9.18 9.40
C SER A 210 -0.37 -10.37 10.29
N TRP A 211 -0.93 -11.54 10.03
CA TRP A 211 -0.58 -12.78 10.72
C TRP A 211 0.90 -13.16 10.51
N ALA A 212 1.42 -13.03 9.28
CA ALA A 212 2.80 -13.34 8.95
C ALA A 212 3.81 -12.31 9.51
N ALA A 213 3.36 -11.12 9.91
CA ALA A 213 4.20 -10.13 10.59
C ALA A 213 4.42 -10.46 12.07
N VAL A 214 3.55 -11.27 12.68
CA VAL A 214 3.74 -11.76 14.06
C VAL A 214 4.95 -12.70 14.11
N SER A 215 5.71 -12.72 15.20
CA SER A 215 6.83 -13.64 15.36
C SER A 215 6.36 -15.11 15.36
N LYS A 216 7.14 -16.03 14.78
CA LYS A 216 6.72 -17.42 14.53
C LYS A 216 6.26 -18.16 15.80
N ASP A 217 6.89 -17.84 16.94
CA ASP A 217 6.59 -18.34 18.29
C ASP A 217 5.21 -17.92 18.82
N LYS A 218 4.64 -16.81 18.32
CA LYS A 218 3.37 -16.24 18.79
C LYS A 218 2.24 -16.39 17.77
N ARG A 219 2.51 -17.00 16.62
CA ARG A 219 1.48 -17.19 15.58
C ARG A 219 0.49 -18.24 16.00
N THR A 220 -0.79 -17.88 15.93
CA THR A 220 -1.88 -18.86 16.00
C THR A 220 -1.97 -19.64 14.69
N GLN A 221 -2.43 -20.89 14.75
CA GLN A 221 -2.66 -21.69 13.55
C GLN A 221 -3.84 -21.13 12.75
N VAL A 222 -3.70 -21.06 11.42
CA VAL A 222 -4.80 -20.73 10.52
C VAL A 222 -5.78 -21.90 10.46
N GLY A 223 -7.03 -21.64 10.79
CA GLY A 223 -8.07 -22.67 10.83
C GLY A 223 -8.37 -23.28 9.47
N ASP A 224 -8.58 -24.60 9.42
CA ASP A 224 -8.89 -25.35 8.18
C ASP A 224 -7.92 -25.09 7.00
N GLU A 225 -6.65 -24.77 7.29
CA GLU A 225 -5.63 -24.48 6.28
C GLU A 225 -5.53 -25.58 5.21
N GLY A 226 -5.63 -26.85 5.62
CA GLY A 226 -5.61 -28.00 4.72
C GLY A 226 -6.72 -27.98 3.66
N LYS A 227 -7.84 -27.29 3.89
CA LYS A 227 -8.89 -27.07 2.88
C LYS A 227 -8.73 -25.75 2.12
N LEU A 228 -8.14 -24.74 2.74
CA LEU A 228 -7.88 -23.45 2.11
C LEU A 228 -6.81 -23.57 1.01
N VAL A 229 -5.73 -24.30 1.29
CA VAL A 229 -4.59 -24.45 0.37
C VAL A 229 -5.01 -25.02 -1.00
N PRO A 230 -5.76 -26.13 -1.11
CA PRO A 230 -6.21 -26.65 -2.41
C PRO A 230 -7.08 -25.66 -3.19
N VAL A 231 -7.88 -24.85 -2.50
CA VAL A 231 -8.73 -23.82 -3.13
C VAL A 231 -7.87 -22.74 -3.75
N LEU A 232 -6.88 -22.22 -3.00
CA LEU A 232 -5.94 -21.21 -3.52
C LEU A 232 -5.12 -21.77 -4.69
N GLN A 233 -4.62 -23.02 -4.60
CA GLN A 233 -3.92 -23.67 -5.70
C GLN A 233 -4.78 -23.80 -6.96
N THR A 234 -6.06 -24.13 -6.80
CA THR A 234 -7.00 -24.20 -7.93
C THR A 234 -7.21 -22.84 -8.58
N LEU A 235 -7.30 -21.77 -7.77
CA LEU A 235 -7.44 -20.41 -8.26
C LEU A 235 -6.21 -19.94 -9.04
N ILE A 236 -5.00 -20.24 -8.54
CA ILE A 236 -3.74 -19.92 -9.22
C ILE A 236 -3.66 -20.57 -10.62
N LYS A 237 -4.16 -21.81 -10.76
CA LYS A 237 -4.14 -22.55 -12.03
C LYS A 237 -5.17 -22.08 -13.06
N LYS A 238 -6.21 -21.34 -12.63
CA LYS A 238 -7.40 -21.11 -13.46
C LYS A 238 -7.20 -20.08 -14.57
N SER A 239 -6.26 -19.13 -14.42
CA SER A 239 -5.83 -18.16 -15.46
C SER A 239 -4.71 -17.25 -14.95
N SER A 240 -4.08 -16.42 -15.80
CA SER A 240 -3.17 -15.35 -15.38
C SER A 240 -3.90 -14.08 -14.90
N SER A 241 -4.98 -14.25 -14.14
CA SER A 241 -5.82 -13.14 -13.68
C SER A 241 -5.27 -12.47 -12.42
N GLU A 242 -5.72 -11.25 -12.13
CA GLU A 242 -5.39 -10.55 -10.88
C GLU A 242 -5.80 -11.37 -9.64
N ALA A 243 -6.93 -12.06 -9.71
CA ALA A 243 -7.36 -13.00 -8.67
C ALA A 243 -6.36 -14.15 -8.45
N SER A 244 -5.68 -14.60 -9.50
CA SER A 244 -4.67 -15.66 -9.41
C SER A 244 -3.40 -15.15 -8.71
N LEU A 245 -3.03 -13.89 -8.95
CA LEU A 245 -1.98 -13.22 -8.19
C LEU A 245 -2.36 -13.08 -6.71
N GLU A 246 -3.55 -12.58 -6.39
CA GLU A 246 -3.99 -12.44 -5.00
C GLU A 246 -4.06 -13.80 -4.27
N ALA A 247 -4.49 -14.87 -4.97
CA ALA A 247 -4.46 -16.23 -4.45
C ALA A 247 -3.02 -16.74 -4.22
N ALA A 248 -2.09 -16.46 -5.14
CA ALA A 248 -0.67 -16.78 -4.99
C ALA A 248 -0.05 -16.06 -3.80
N LEU A 249 -0.38 -14.78 -3.59
CA LEU A 249 0.08 -14.01 -2.44
C LEU A 249 -0.46 -14.59 -1.12
N CYS A 250 -1.75 -14.93 -1.06
CA CYS A 250 -2.33 -15.61 0.11
C CYS A 250 -1.60 -16.93 0.41
N LEU A 251 -1.39 -17.76 -0.62
CA LEU A 251 -0.71 -19.04 -0.46
C LEU A 251 0.77 -18.86 -0.07
N GLY A 252 1.44 -17.82 -0.57
CA GLY A 252 2.81 -17.48 -0.21
C GLY A 252 2.99 -17.15 1.27
N PHE A 253 2.00 -16.49 1.90
CA PHE A 253 2.03 -16.29 3.35
C PHE A 253 1.86 -17.61 4.12
N LEU A 254 0.93 -18.48 3.69
CA LEU A 254 0.66 -19.77 4.35
C LEU A 254 1.80 -20.77 4.18
N ARG A 255 2.38 -20.83 2.97
CA ARG A 255 3.40 -21.79 2.54
C ARG A 255 4.53 -21.07 1.79
N PRO A 256 5.43 -20.36 2.51
CA PRO A 256 6.51 -19.58 1.89
C PRO A 256 7.50 -20.39 1.04
N CYS A 257 7.57 -21.71 1.23
CA CYS A 257 8.44 -22.61 0.45
C CYS A 257 7.70 -23.31 -0.70
N SER A 258 6.55 -22.79 -1.13
CA SER A 258 5.76 -23.40 -2.21
C SER A 258 6.38 -23.13 -3.58
N ASN A 259 6.94 -24.17 -4.22
CA ASN A 259 7.49 -24.07 -5.58
C ASN A 259 6.47 -23.55 -6.60
N MET A 260 5.22 -24.00 -6.51
CA MET A 260 4.13 -23.54 -7.39
C MET A 260 3.91 -22.02 -7.29
N VAL A 261 3.96 -21.47 -6.08
CA VAL A 261 3.81 -20.02 -5.88
C VAL A 261 5.04 -19.29 -6.39
N GLN A 262 6.24 -19.82 -6.11
CA GLN A 262 7.49 -19.23 -6.56
C GLN A 262 7.54 -19.12 -8.08
N GLU A 263 7.27 -20.22 -8.79
CA GLU A 263 7.24 -20.27 -10.26
C GLU A 263 6.21 -19.28 -10.84
N PHE A 264 4.99 -19.28 -10.29
CA PHE A 264 3.95 -18.36 -10.72
C PHE A 264 4.35 -16.89 -10.52
N LEU A 265 4.89 -16.54 -9.35
CA LEU A 265 5.31 -15.16 -9.06
C LEU A 265 6.51 -14.74 -9.91
N LEU A 266 7.45 -15.64 -10.21
CA LEU A 266 8.55 -15.38 -11.14
C LEU A 266 8.01 -15.10 -12.55
N GLN A 267 7.00 -15.83 -13.01
CA GLN A 267 6.32 -15.54 -14.27
C GLN A 267 5.63 -14.17 -14.24
N CYS A 268 5.02 -13.79 -13.11
CA CYS A 268 4.44 -12.45 -12.93
C CYS A 268 5.48 -11.33 -13.03
N LEU A 269 6.76 -11.57 -12.66
CA LEU A 269 7.81 -10.57 -12.84
C LEU A 269 8.07 -10.26 -14.32
N CYS A 270 7.97 -11.26 -15.20
CA CYS A 270 8.17 -11.11 -16.63
C CYS A 270 6.93 -10.53 -17.34
N GLN A 271 5.74 -11.02 -16.99
CA GLN A 271 4.51 -10.80 -17.77
C GLN A 271 3.51 -9.83 -17.11
N GLY A 272 3.64 -9.59 -15.81
CA GLY A 272 2.69 -8.78 -15.04
C GLY A 272 2.85 -7.28 -15.25
N LEU A 273 1.80 -6.53 -14.89
CA LEU A 273 1.82 -5.06 -14.79
C LEU A 273 2.79 -4.61 -13.69
N LYS A 274 3.30 -3.37 -13.75
CA LYS A 274 4.29 -2.86 -12.76
C LYS A 274 3.82 -2.98 -11.31
N THR A 275 2.56 -2.67 -11.04
CA THR A 275 1.95 -2.80 -9.70
C THR A 275 1.91 -4.25 -9.22
N GLN A 276 1.60 -5.19 -10.11
CA GLN A 276 1.61 -6.63 -9.84
C GLN A 276 3.02 -7.16 -9.58
N ARG A 277 4.01 -6.69 -10.38
CA ARG A 277 5.42 -7.05 -10.20
C ARG A 277 5.91 -6.65 -8.81
N MET A 278 5.51 -5.48 -8.31
CA MET A 278 5.93 -5.06 -6.97
C MET A 278 5.32 -5.93 -5.86
N LYS A 279 4.03 -6.29 -5.96
CA LYS A 279 3.42 -7.26 -5.04
C LYS A 279 4.17 -8.61 -5.06
N ALA A 280 4.52 -9.10 -6.26
CA ALA A 280 5.27 -10.34 -6.42
C ALA A 280 6.69 -10.24 -5.84
N LEU A 281 7.41 -9.15 -6.07
CA LEU A 281 8.74 -8.90 -5.50
C LEU A 281 8.72 -8.88 -3.97
N ARG A 282 7.76 -8.19 -3.37
CA ARG A 282 7.59 -8.16 -1.90
C ARG A 282 7.45 -9.58 -1.35
N MET A 283 6.61 -10.41 -1.99
CA MET A 283 6.41 -11.79 -1.57
C MET A 283 7.68 -12.64 -1.75
N LEU A 284 8.28 -12.62 -2.95
CA LEU A 284 9.47 -13.41 -3.28
C LEU A 284 10.65 -13.07 -2.36
N VAL A 285 10.92 -11.78 -2.11
CA VAL A 285 12.10 -11.35 -1.34
C VAL A 285 11.83 -11.40 0.16
N LYS A 286 10.74 -10.79 0.64
CA LYS A 286 10.54 -10.54 2.08
C LYS A 286 9.91 -11.73 2.81
N VAL A 287 9.17 -12.58 2.10
CA VAL A 287 8.45 -13.72 2.69
C VAL A 287 9.09 -15.05 2.29
N MET A 288 9.39 -15.22 1.00
CA MET A 288 9.93 -16.47 0.45
C MET A 288 11.47 -16.50 0.39
N HIS A 289 12.15 -15.37 0.59
CA HIS A 289 13.61 -15.24 0.57
C HIS A 289 14.28 -15.77 -0.72
N VAL A 290 13.66 -15.51 -1.87
CA VAL A 290 14.16 -15.90 -3.19
C VAL A 290 15.09 -14.83 -3.75
N HIS A 291 16.36 -15.17 -3.95
CA HIS A 291 17.42 -14.25 -4.38
C HIS A 291 17.98 -14.61 -5.77
N SER A 292 17.10 -14.96 -6.71
CA SER A 292 17.52 -15.37 -8.05
C SER A 292 17.83 -14.18 -8.97
N ALA A 293 18.62 -14.41 -10.02
CA ALA A 293 18.91 -13.40 -11.04
C ALA A 293 17.65 -12.68 -11.60
N PRO A 294 16.55 -13.38 -11.94
CA PRO A 294 15.31 -12.72 -12.36
C PRO A 294 14.73 -11.76 -11.31
N VAL A 295 14.79 -12.12 -10.03
CA VAL A 295 14.31 -11.26 -8.92
C VAL A 295 15.18 -10.01 -8.82
N ILE A 296 16.49 -10.16 -8.80
CA ILE A 296 17.43 -9.02 -8.72
C ILE A 296 17.25 -8.08 -9.92
N ARG A 297 17.14 -8.63 -11.14
CA ARG A 297 16.86 -7.82 -12.34
C ARG A 297 15.54 -7.07 -12.25
N ALA A 298 14.49 -7.70 -11.75
CA ALA A 298 13.19 -7.06 -11.58
C ALA A 298 13.23 -5.95 -10.50
N ILE A 299 13.99 -6.11 -9.42
CA ILE A 299 14.21 -5.05 -8.42
C ILE A 299 14.92 -3.86 -9.06
N LEU A 300 15.96 -4.11 -9.86
CA LEU A 300 16.72 -3.08 -10.55
C LEU A 300 15.87 -2.36 -11.62
N ASP A 301 14.99 -3.07 -12.33
CA ASP A 301 14.00 -2.48 -13.22
C ASP A 301 13.05 -1.56 -12.44
N GLN A 302 12.48 -2.01 -11.31
CA GLN A 302 11.56 -1.18 -10.52
C GLN A 302 12.22 0.08 -9.97
N LEU A 303 13.46 0.00 -9.49
CA LEU A 303 14.24 1.16 -9.07
C LEU A 303 14.46 2.17 -10.21
N CYS A 304 14.58 1.69 -11.45
CA CYS A 304 14.76 2.52 -12.62
C CYS A 304 13.48 3.11 -13.19
N SER A 305 12.43 2.29 -13.33
CA SER A 305 11.32 2.53 -14.23
C SER A 305 9.97 2.70 -13.53
N SER A 306 9.87 2.41 -12.23
CA SER A 306 8.63 2.66 -11.48
C SER A 306 8.34 4.15 -11.44
N SER A 307 7.07 4.53 -11.65
CA SER A 307 6.61 5.90 -11.47
C SER A 307 6.42 6.23 -9.99
N VAL A 308 5.97 5.24 -9.21
CA VAL A 308 5.70 5.32 -7.76
C VAL A 308 7.00 5.42 -6.98
N LEU A 309 7.09 6.42 -6.09
CA LEU A 309 8.31 6.74 -5.36
C LEU A 309 8.62 5.68 -4.29
N GLU A 310 7.57 5.24 -3.60
CA GLU A 310 7.55 4.21 -2.57
C GLU A 310 8.10 2.89 -3.13
N ASP A 311 7.74 2.58 -4.37
CA ASP A 311 8.23 1.38 -5.03
C ASP A 311 9.72 1.45 -5.34
N ARG A 312 10.21 2.61 -5.82
CA ARG A 312 11.65 2.84 -6.00
C ARG A 312 12.38 2.74 -4.66
N PHE A 313 11.82 3.32 -3.61
CA PHE A 313 12.40 3.27 -2.28
C PHE A 313 12.48 1.83 -1.76
N GLU A 314 11.39 1.07 -1.84
CA GLU A 314 11.37 -0.31 -1.36
C GLU A 314 12.29 -1.23 -2.20
N ALA A 315 12.44 -0.97 -3.50
CA ALA A 315 13.43 -1.66 -4.32
C ALA A 315 14.87 -1.50 -3.76
N THR A 316 15.22 -0.31 -3.23
CA THR A 316 16.52 -0.14 -2.56
C THR A 316 16.63 -1.00 -1.30
N GLN A 317 15.57 -1.10 -0.49
CA GLN A 317 15.56 -1.93 0.72
C GLN A 317 15.65 -3.43 0.40
N MET A 318 15.06 -3.87 -0.71
CA MET A 318 15.19 -5.26 -1.16
C MET A 318 16.63 -5.60 -1.59
N LEU A 319 17.34 -4.70 -2.27
CA LEU A 319 18.77 -4.91 -2.59
C LEU A 319 19.62 -5.05 -1.32
N LYS A 320 19.36 -4.22 -0.31
CA LYS A 320 20.01 -4.33 1.01
C LYS A 320 19.76 -5.69 1.66
N THR A 321 18.51 -6.15 1.61
CA THR A 321 18.09 -7.45 2.18
C THR A 321 18.77 -8.63 1.49
N ILE A 322 18.93 -8.58 0.16
CA ILE A 322 19.60 -9.63 -0.61
C ILE A 322 21.11 -9.65 -0.31
N GLY A 323 21.73 -8.48 -0.21
CA GLY A 323 23.16 -8.34 0.09
C GLY A 323 24.09 -8.61 -1.09
N LEU A 324 25.35 -8.17 -0.97
CA LEU A 324 26.34 -8.21 -2.06
C LEU A 324 26.68 -9.64 -2.48
N GLU A 325 26.87 -10.55 -1.52
CA GLU A 325 27.29 -11.93 -1.77
C GLU A 325 26.31 -12.66 -2.71
N GLN A 326 25.01 -12.49 -2.47
CA GLN A 326 23.98 -13.11 -3.31
C GLN A 326 23.90 -12.44 -4.68
N ILE A 327 24.08 -11.12 -4.76
CA ILE A 327 24.13 -10.39 -6.03
C ILE A 327 25.32 -10.87 -6.88
N GLN A 328 26.48 -11.10 -6.25
CA GLN A 328 27.69 -11.65 -6.87
C GLN A 328 27.48 -13.09 -7.32
N ALA A 329 26.88 -13.93 -6.49
CA ALA A 329 26.57 -15.32 -6.83
C ALA A 329 25.66 -15.44 -8.07
N GLN A 330 24.82 -14.43 -8.32
CA GLN A 330 23.98 -14.35 -9.52
C GLN A 330 24.65 -13.63 -10.70
N GLY A 331 25.90 -13.17 -10.57
CA GLY A 331 26.64 -12.47 -11.62
C GLY A 331 26.11 -11.08 -11.96
N LEU A 332 25.44 -10.40 -11.01
CA LEU A 332 24.76 -9.12 -11.23
C LEU A 332 25.43 -7.93 -10.53
N GLU A 333 26.62 -8.12 -9.98
CA GLU A 333 27.36 -7.08 -9.26
C GLU A 333 27.59 -5.84 -10.12
N GLU A 334 28.20 -6.00 -11.30
CA GLU A 334 28.52 -4.87 -12.18
C GLU A 334 27.27 -4.10 -12.60
N LEU A 335 26.21 -4.82 -12.98
CA LEU A 335 24.94 -4.21 -13.39
C LEU A 335 24.32 -3.42 -12.24
N THR A 336 24.36 -3.98 -11.02
CA THR A 336 23.85 -3.34 -9.80
C THR A 336 24.66 -2.10 -9.46
N PHE A 337 26.00 -2.21 -9.47
CA PHE A 337 26.93 -1.11 -9.21
C PHE A 337 26.72 0.06 -10.17
N ASN A 338 26.68 -0.22 -11.47
CA ASN A 338 26.51 0.80 -12.50
C ASN A 338 25.16 1.54 -12.37
N LEU A 339 24.09 0.82 -12.02
CA LEU A 339 22.77 1.38 -11.80
C LEU A 339 22.73 2.27 -10.55
N LEU A 340 23.21 1.76 -9.41
CA LEU A 340 23.26 2.53 -8.16
C LEU A 340 24.10 3.79 -8.33
N ARG A 341 25.26 3.70 -8.99
CA ARG A 341 26.10 4.87 -9.34
C ARG A 341 25.33 5.93 -10.11
N ARG A 342 24.61 5.53 -11.15
CA ARG A 342 23.80 6.44 -11.95
C ARG A 342 22.70 7.09 -11.10
N LYS A 343 22.04 6.30 -10.26
CA LYS A 343 20.93 6.75 -9.40
C LYS A 343 21.36 7.69 -8.28
N THR A 344 22.58 7.56 -7.74
CA THR A 344 23.12 8.52 -6.75
C THR A 344 23.10 9.96 -7.28
N HIS A 345 23.33 10.15 -8.58
CA HIS A 345 23.39 11.49 -9.19
C HIS A 345 22.11 11.89 -9.93
N ASN A 346 21.48 10.94 -10.63
CA ASN A 346 20.40 11.24 -11.58
C ASN A 346 18.99 11.01 -11.02
N GLU A 347 18.84 10.51 -9.80
CA GLU A 347 17.52 10.34 -9.20
C GLU A 347 16.95 11.70 -8.74
N PRO A 348 15.78 12.12 -9.23
CA PRO A 348 15.25 13.46 -8.97
C PRO A 348 14.81 13.67 -7.52
N PHE A 349 14.46 12.59 -6.81
CA PHE A 349 13.95 12.66 -5.44
C PHE A 349 15.06 12.44 -4.42
N LEU A 350 15.22 13.40 -3.50
CA LEU A 350 16.29 13.36 -2.50
C LEU A 350 16.21 12.12 -1.60
N ALA A 351 15.01 11.72 -1.18
CA ALA A 351 14.84 10.56 -0.30
C ALA A 351 15.30 9.25 -0.96
N VAL A 352 15.01 9.07 -2.25
CA VAL A 352 15.48 7.89 -2.98
C VAL A 352 16.99 7.96 -3.22
N ARG A 353 17.56 9.15 -3.48
CA ARG A 353 19.04 9.31 -3.54
C ARG A 353 19.71 8.93 -2.23
N GLN A 354 19.15 9.35 -1.10
CA GLN A 354 19.65 8.99 0.23
C GLN A 354 19.56 7.48 0.46
N ALA A 355 18.43 6.85 0.09
CA ALA A 355 18.25 5.40 0.19
C ALA A 355 19.25 4.63 -0.70
N VAL A 356 19.49 5.10 -1.92
CA VAL A 356 20.50 4.55 -2.84
C VAL A 356 21.90 4.69 -2.26
N ALA A 357 22.25 5.85 -1.71
CA ALA A 357 23.55 6.07 -1.08
C ALA A 357 23.78 5.15 0.14
N GLN A 358 22.76 4.97 0.98
CA GLN A 358 22.81 4.00 2.08
C GLN A 358 22.97 2.56 1.56
N THR A 359 22.28 2.20 0.47
CA THR A 359 22.41 0.88 -0.15
C THR A 359 23.82 0.64 -0.68
N VAL A 360 24.44 1.64 -1.30
CA VAL A 360 25.84 1.58 -1.75
C VAL A 360 26.80 1.36 -0.58
N GLU A 361 26.56 2.02 0.56
CA GLU A 361 27.37 1.85 1.77
C GLU A 361 27.22 0.44 2.35
N GLU A 362 25.98 -0.05 2.51
CA GLU A 362 25.69 -1.38 3.05
C GLU A 362 26.21 -2.51 2.16
N LEU A 363 26.16 -2.34 0.84
CA LEU A 363 26.77 -3.25 -0.12
C LEU A 363 28.30 -3.08 -0.23
N LYS A 364 28.91 -2.20 0.56
CA LYS A 364 30.37 -1.93 0.57
C LYS A 364 30.93 -1.52 -0.81
N LEU A 365 30.11 -0.91 -1.65
CA LEU A 365 30.48 -0.50 -3.02
C LEU A 365 31.15 0.88 -3.08
N LYS A 366 31.15 1.63 -1.98
CA LYS A 366 31.67 3.00 -1.90
C LYS A 366 33.16 3.14 -2.26
N PRO A 367 34.09 2.29 -1.77
CA PRO A 367 35.50 2.39 -2.16
C PRO A 367 35.69 2.27 -3.67
N THR A 368 34.99 1.31 -4.29
CA THR A 368 35.01 1.09 -5.75
C THR A 368 34.49 2.31 -6.51
N MET A 369 33.44 2.99 -6.00
CA MET A 369 32.95 4.24 -6.60
C MET A 369 33.97 5.37 -6.51
N MET A 370 34.61 5.55 -5.35
CA MET A 370 35.59 6.61 -5.12
C MET A 370 36.83 6.43 -6.00
N ASN A 371 37.34 5.20 -6.09
CA ASN A 371 38.48 4.85 -6.95
C ASN A 371 38.22 5.21 -8.42
N LEU A 372 37.00 4.98 -8.92
CA LEU A 372 36.63 5.36 -10.29
C LEU A 372 36.54 6.88 -10.49
N VAL A 373 36.02 7.61 -9.51
CA VAL A 373 35.97 9.09 -9.57
C VAL A 373 37.38 9.66 -9.57
N GLU A 374 38.29 9.13 -8.75
CA GLU A 374 39.69 9.54 -8.72
C GLU A 374 40.42 9.20 -10.03
N ALA A 375 40.23 7.98 -10.56
CA ALA A 375 40.80 7.59 -11.85
C ALA A 375 40.33 8.50 -13.00
N ASN A 376 39.07 8.91 -13.00
CA ASN A 376 38.52 9.83 -14.00
C ASN A 376 39.03 11.26 -13.83
N LYS A 377 39.36 11.70 -12.61
CA LYS A 377 40.02 12.99 -12.36
C LYS A 377 41.49 12.98 -12.80
N ARG A 378 42.18 11.84 -12.72
CA ARG A 378 43.58 11.69 -13.17
C ARG A 378 43.73 11.57 -14.69
N ARG A 379 42.65 11.32 -15.41
CA ARG A 379 42.61 11.19 -16.89
C ARG A 379 42.14 12.46 -17.61
N LYS A 380 41.74 13.48 -16.86
CA LYS A 380 41.52 14.84 -17.35
C LYS A 380 42.72 15.68 -16.94
#